data_AF-A0A933IST1-F1
#
_entry.id   AF-A0A933IST1-F1
#
_cell.length_a   1.000
_cell.length_b   1.000
_cell.length_c   1.000
_cell.angle_alpha   90.00
_cell.angle_beta   90.00
_cell.angle_gamma   90.00
#
_symmetry.space_group_name_H-M   'P 1'
#
loop_
_entity.id
_entity.type
_entity.pdbx_description
1 polymer ?
#
loop_
_entity_poly.entity_id
_entity_poly.type
_entity_poly.pdbx_seq_one_letter_code
_entity_poly.pdbx_strand_id
1 'polypeptide(L)'
;MRILTYKRTHTGDPDSSGRFGINTCMGRIRDYRFDAVIGIGGIGVEPKRYGIAEKINWIGIGPVRHGTPSKRASEVTFKHFVLLDDQGPNLEALAPNLAKRFYKGGARLLLEDYSDIELAEALGIIEWSKSQKSVIKVDDKATKGSNQCQISCRSDRKRRKCGCSCT
;
A
#
# COMPACT_ATOMS: atom_id res chain seq x y z
N MET A 1 15.23 0.34 2.31
CA MET A 1 13.82 0.52 1.89
C MET A 1 13.80 1.59 0.81
N ARG A 2 13.19 1.33 -0.34
CA ARG A 2 12.98 2.31 -1.42
C ARG A 2 11.65 3.02 -1.22
N ILE A 3 11.65 4.35 -1.10
CA ILE A 3 10.46 5.13 -0.79
C ILE A 3 10.13 6.03 -1.97
N LEU A 4 8.94 5.86 -2.54
CA LEU A 4 8.39 6.78 -3.53
C LEU A 4 7.69 7.94 -2.81
N THR A 5 8.19 9.17 -2.93
CA THR A 5 7.46 10.36 -2.48
C THR A 5 7.00 11.15 -3.68
N TYR A 6 5.74 11.61 -3.71
CA TYR A 6 5.24 12.39 -4.84
C TYR A 6 4.15 13.38 -4.46
N LYS A 7 4.00 14.42 -5.29
CA LYS A 7 2.93 15.42 -5.13
C LYS A 7 1.60 14.93 -5.69
N ARG A 8 0.57 15.04 -4.87
CA ARG A 8 -0.83 14.81 -5.19
C ARG A 8 -1.55 16.15 -5.37
N THR A 9 -2.43 16.22 -6.37
CA THR A 9 -3.20 17.43 -6.66
C THR A 9 -4.65 17.36 -6.21
N HIS A 10 -5.21 16.15 -6.09
CA HIS A 10 -6.61 15.89 -5.74
C HIS A 10 -6.74 14.63 -4.87
N THR A 11 -7.88 14.47 -4.19
CA THR A 11 -8.21 13.26 -3.42
C THR A 11 -8.80 12.15 -4.28
N GLY A 12 -8.97 10.93 -3.74
CA GLY A 12 -9.62 9.81 -4.42
C GLY A 12 -8.71 8.84 -5.18
N ASP A 13 -7.42 9.14 -5.32
CA ASP A 13 -6.41 8.17 -5.79
C ASP A 13 -5.12 8.30 -4.94
N PRO A 14 -4.83 7.39 -3.99
CA PRO A 14 -5.57 6.15 -3.70
C PRO A 14 -6.95 6.40 -3.10
N ASP A 15 -7.83 5.41 -3.22
CA ASP A 15 -9.15 5.41 -2.58
C ASP A 15 -9.09 4.96 -1.11
N SER A 16 -10.25 4.94 -0.44
CA SER A 16 -10.37 4.51 0.96
C SER A 16 -10.01 3.05 1.20
N SER A 17 -9.96 2.22 0.16
CA SER A 17 -9.49 0.83 0.22
C SER A 17 -8.00 0.68 -0.09
N GLY A 18 -7.27 1.79 -0.22
CA GLY A 18 -5.83 1.85 -0.52
C GLY A 18 -5.46 1.32 -1.89
N ARG A 19 -6.39 1.36 -2.84
CA ARG A 19 -6.11 1.07 -4.24
C ARG A 19 -5.52 2.30 -4.90
N PHE A 20 -4.26 2.20 -5.28
CA PHE A 20 -3.50 3.26 -5.94
C PHE A 20 -3.40 3.02 -7.45
N GLY A 21 -3.77 4.06 -8.20
CA GLY A 21 -3.79 4.08 -9.66
C GLY A 21 -5.15 3.76 -10.28
N ILE A 22 -6.25 3.97 -9.55
CA ILE A 22 -7.60 3.80 -10.08
C ILE A 22 -7.84 4.78 -11.23
N ASN A 23 -7.38 6.02 -11.08
CA ASN A 23 -7.59 7.11 -12.05
C ASN A 23 -6.42 7.27 -13.02
N THR A 24 -5.45 6.35 -13.01
CA THR A 24 -4.27 6.32 -13.90
C THR A 24 -3.32 7.53 -13.82
N CYS A 25 -3.52 8.46 -12.88
CA CYS A 25 -2.84 9.75 -12.79
C CYS A 25 -1.30 9.65 -12.73
N MET A 26 -0.78 8.56 -12.14
CA MET A 26 0.67 8.35 -11.97
C MET A 26 1.32 7.51 -13.09
N GLY A 27 0.53 6.99 -14.03
CA GLY A 27 1.04 6.21 -15.16
C GLY A 27 2.01 5.09 -14.73
N ARG A 28 3.15 5.00 -15.43
CA ARG A 28 4.20 3.96 -15.24
C ARG A 28 4.97 4.08 -13.94
N ILE A 29 4.93 5.24 -13.25
CA ILE A 29 5.58 5.41 -11.94
C ILE A 29 5.09 4.34 -10.96
N ARG A 30 3.82 3.94 -11.11
CA ARG A 30 3.23 2.89 -10.30
C ARG A 30 4.02 1.60 -10.40
N ASP A 31 4.58 1.24 -11.55
CA ASP A 31 5.32 -0.02 -11.74
C ASP A 31 6.80 0.05 -11.30
N TYR A 32 7.29 1.21 -10.85
CA TYR A 32 8.65 1.34 -10.35
C TYR A 32 8.87 0.48 -9.10
N ARG A 33 10.10 0.04 -8.85
CA ARG A 33 10.41 -0.76 -7.67
C ARG A 33 10.54 0.14 -6.44
N PHE A 34 9.48 0.18 -5.63
CA PHE A 34 9.45 0.82 -4.31
C PHE A 34 8.90 -0.16 -3.27
N ASP A 35 9.29 0.06 -2.02
CA ASP A 35 8.83 -0.70 -0.85
C ASP A 35 7.74 0.06 -0.07
N ALA A 36 7.71 1.40 -0.22
CA ALA A 36 6.70 2.27 0.38
C ALA A 36 6.43 3.50 -0.50
N VAL A 37 5.29 4.15 -0.27
CA VAL A 37 4.86 5.39 -0.94
C VAL A 37 4.40 6.40 0.10
N ILE A 38 4.80 7.66 -0.08
CA ILE A 38 4.33 8.83 0.67
C ILE A 38 3.69 9.79 -0.33
N GLY A 39 2.38 9.98 -0.23
CA GLY A 39 1.67 10.99 -0.99
C GLY A 39 1.62 12.30 -0.21
N ILE A 40 2.09 13.39 -0.82
CA ILE A 40 2.08 14.73 -0.21
C ILE A 40 1.28 15.71 -1.06
N GLY A 41 0.66 16.71 -0.45
CA GLY A 41 -0.03 17.75 -1.21
C GLY A 41 0.94 18.72 -1.87
N GLY A 42 0.63 19.14 -3.09
CA GLY A 42 1.33 20.26 -3.74
C GLY A 42 0.99 21.63 -3.14
N ILE A 43 1.57 22.69 -3.70
CA ILE A 43 1.33 24.10 -3.29
C ILE A 43 0.35 24.85 -4.21
N GLY A 44 -0.16 24.17 -5.25
CA GLY A 44 -1.05 24.76 -6.25
C GLY A 44 -2.47 25.01 -5.74
N VAL A 45 -3.28 25.67 -6.57
CA VAL A 45 -4.68 25.99 -6.26
C VAL A 45 -5.50 24.73 -5.98
N GLU A 46 -5.27 23.67 -6.73
CA GLU A 46 -6.04 22.42 -6.60
C GLU A 46 -5.78 21.71 -5.25
N PRO A 47 -4.55 21.42 -4.81
CA PRO A 47 -4.27 20.92 -3.46
C PRO A 47 -4.88 21.79 -2.34
N LYS A 48 -4.87 23.11 -2.52
CA LYS A 48 -5.46 24.05 -1.54
C LYS A 48 -6.97 23.90 -1.46
N ARG A 49 -7.67 23.74 -2.60
CA ARG A 49 -9.12 23.50 -2.65
C ARG A 49 -9.52 22.21 -1.94
N TYR A 50 -8.70 21.17 -2.04
CA TYR A 50 -8.91 19.89 -1.36
C TYR A 50 -8.42 19.89 0.10
N GLY A 51 -7.85 20.98 0.62
CA GLY A 51 -7.33 21.05 2.00
C GLY A 51 -6.08 20.22 2.27
N ILE A 52 -5.46 19.66 1.22
CA ILE A 52 -4.32 18.73 1.28
C ILE A 52 -2.97 19.41 1.09
N ALA A 53 -2.96 20.70 0.70
CA ALA A 53 -1.74 21.42 0.39
C ALA A 53 -0.70 21.33 1.51
N GLU A 54 0.54 21.02 1.13
CA GLU A 54 1.70 20.94 2.04
C GLU A 54 1.64 19.85 3.13
N LYS A 55 0.61 18.99 3.10
CA LYS A 55 0.38 17.92 4.08
C LYS A 55 0.77 16.56 3.55
N ILE A 56 1.02 15.62 4.47
CA ILE A 56 1.13 14.20 4.17
C ILE A 56 -0.29 13.63 4.04
N ASN A 57 -0.68 13.20 2.85
CA ASN A 57 -2.07 12.81 2.56
C ASN A 57 -2.31 11.31 2.72
N TRP A 58 -1.32 10.48 2.39
CA TRP A 58 -1.44 9.05 2.55
C TRP A 58 -0.07 8.37 2.57
N ILE A 59 -0.01 7.19 3.18
CA ILE A 59 1.17 6.35 3.23
C ILE A 59 0.76 4.91 2.90
N GLY A 60 1.52 4.26 2.02
CA GLY A 60 1.37 2.84 1.71
C GLY A 60 2.68 2.10 1.89
N ILE A 61 2.67 0.96 2.57
CA ILE A 61 3.87 0.14 2.83
C ILE A 61 3.64 -1.28 2.34
N GLY A 62 4.65 -1.87 1.70
CA GLY A 62 4.61 -3.22 1.17
C GLY A 62 3.64 -3.33 0.00
N PRO A 63 3.95 -2.71 -1.16
CA PRO A 63 3.05 -2.72 -2.31
C PRO A 63 2.84 -4.14 -2.84
N VAL A 64 1.59 -4.43 -3.19
CA VAL A 64 1.15 -5.62 -3.93
C VAL A 64 0.60 -5.14 -5.26
N ARG A 65 1.19 -5.63 -6.35
CA ARG A 65 0.90 -5.16 -7.71
C ARG A 65 -0.08 -6.10 -8.39
N HIS A 66 -1.16 -5.54 -8.90
CA HIS A 66 -2.18 -6.25 -9.65
C HIS A 66 -2.09 -5.80 -11.11
N GLY A 67 -1.55 -6.69 -11.95
CA GLY A 67 -1.49 -6.46 -13.38
C GLY A 67 -2.89 -6.37 -13.97
N THR A 68 -3.22 -5.24 -14.59
CA THR A 68 -4.51 -5.03 -15.25
C THR A 68 -4.29 -4.92 -16.76
N PRO A 69 -4.75 -5.89 -17.58
CA PRO A 69 -4.50 -5.91 -19.03
C PRO A 69 -4.96 -4.64 -19.77
N SER A 70 -5.95 -3.93 -19.22
CA SER A 70 -6.58 -2.76 -19.85
C SER A 70 -6.06 -1.40 -19.37
N LYS A 71 -5.22 -1.33 -18.33
CA LYS A 71 -4.68 -0.06 -17.82
C LYS A 71 -3.21 0.10 -18.19
N ARG A 72 -2.78 1.36 -18.34
CA ARG A 72 -1.39 1.75 -18.68
C ARG A 72 -0.31 1.26 -17.70
N ALA A 73 -0.70 0.89 -16.48
CA ALA A 73 0.18 0.38 -15.41
C ALA A 73 -0.65 -0.32 -14.34
N SER A 74 0.01 -1.11 -13.49
CA SER A 74 -0.62 -1.95 -12.46
C SER A 74 -1.37 -1.12 -11.42
N GLU A 75 -2.48 -1.65 -10.93
CA GLU A 75 -3.09 -1.18 -9.69
C GLU A 75 -2.26 -1.67 -8.51
N VAL A 76 -2.09 -0.83 -7.48
CA VAL A 76 -1.23 -1.16 -6.35
C VAL A 76 -2.04 -1.08 -5.07
N THR A 77 -2.06 -2.16 -4.30
CA THR A 77 -2.57 -2.17 -2.92
C THR A 77 -1.40 -2.27 -1.95
N PHE A 78 -1.63 -2.05 -0.66
CA PHE A 78 -0.56 -2.05 0.34
C PHE A 78 -0.89 -2.94 1.52
N LYS A 79 0.13 -3.57 2.12
CA LYS A 79 -0.03 -4.36 3.35
C LYS A 79 -0.40 -3.48 4.55
N HIS A 80 0.17 -2.29 4.60
CA HIS A 80 -0.20 -1.27 5.57
C HIS A 80 -0.54 0.01 4.82
N PHE A 81 -1.70 0.59 5.12
CA PHE A 81 -2.20 1.75 4.40
C PHE A 81 -2.86 2.74 5.36
N VAL A 82 -2.40 3.98 5.29
CA VAL A 82 -2.93 5.10 6.08
C VAL A 82 -3.41 6.16 5.10
N LEU A 83 -4.69 6.47 5.14
CA LEU A 83 -5.29 7.59 4.41
C LEU A 83 -5.60 8.71 5.41
N LEU A 84 -5.06 9.89 5.14
CA LEU A 84 -5.18 11.08 6.00
C LEU A 84 -5.87 12.23 5.28
N ASP A 85 -5.64 12.36 3.98
CA ASP A 85 -6.08 13.47 3.14
C ASP A 85 -5.82 14.84 3.79
N ASP A 86 -6.86 15.57 4.15
CA ASP A 86 -6.80 16.90 4.75
C ASP A 86 -6.48 16.88 6.25
N GLN A 87 -6.59 15.72 6.90
CA GLN A 87 -6.22 15.49 8.30
C GLN A 87 -4.73 15.18 8.49
N GLY A 88 -3.98 15.16 7.39
CA GLY A 88 -2.54 14.94 7.39
C GLY A 88 -1.76 16.03 8.13
N PRO A 89 -0.66 15.68 8.83
CA PRO A 89 0.25 16.69 9.35
C PRO A 89 0.95 17.42 8.19
N ASN A 90 1.38 18.66 8.45
CA ASN A 90 2.23 19.39 7.53
C ASN A 90 3.55 18.66 7.33
N LEU A 91 3.98 18.52 6.07
CA LEU A 91 5.22 17.83 5.73
C LEU A 91 6.43 18.53 6.37
N GLU A 92 6.47 19.86 6.36
CA GLU A 92 7.57 20.64 6.91
C GLU A 92 7.77 20.41 8.42
N ALA A 93 6.71 20.05 9.16
CA ALA A 93 6.80 19.79 10.59
C ALA A 93 7.48 18.45 10.92
N LEU A 94 7.38 17.45 10.03
CA LEU A 94 7.97 16.12 10.22
C LEU A 94 9.25 15.91 9.41
N ALA A 95 9.36 16.56 8.25
CA ALA A 95 10.40 16.36 7.26
C ALA A 95 10.74 17.70 6.56
N PRO A 96 11.41 18.64 7.25
CA PRO A 96 11.68 19.98 6.73
C PRO A 96 12.57 19.99 5.48
N ASN A 97 13.55 19.07 5.36
CA ASN A 97 14.41 19.03 4.17
C ASN A 97 13.66 18.46 2.97
N LEU A 98 12.85 17.42 3.17
CA LEU A 98 11.97 16.87 2.15
C LEU A 98 10.93 17.92 1.70
N ALA A 99 10.33 18.66 2.64
CA ALA A 99 9.45 19.78 2.32
C ALA A 99 10.16 20.84 1.47
N LYS A 100 11.39 21.23 1.83
CA LYS A 100 12.20 22.17 1.05
C LYS A 100 12.46 21.64 -0.36
N ARG A 101 12.82 20.37 -0.53
CA ARG A 101 13.05 19.73 -1.85
C ARG A 101 11.83 19.80 -2.74
N PHE A 102 10.64 19.54 -2.19
CA PHE A 102 9.40 19.57 -2.96
C PHE A 102 8.89 20.99 -3.19
N TYR A 103 8.81 21.84 -2.18
CA TYR A 103 8.13 23.14 -2.29
C TYR A 103 9.03 24.26 -2.81
N LYS A 104 10.30 24.27 -2.43
CA LYS A 104 11.28 25.26 -2.91
C LYS A 104 12.11 24.72 -4.07
N GLY A 105 12.49 23.43 -4.02
CA GLY A 105 13.26 22.76 -5.08
C GLY A 105 12.43 22.31 -6.28
N GLY A 106 11.09 22.38 -6.21
CA GLY A 106 10.21 22.09 -7.35
C GLY A 106 10.06 20.60 -7.69
N ALA A 107 10.61 19.68 -6.88
CA ALA A 107 10.45 18.25 -7.12
C ALA A 107 8.97 17.87 -7.20
N ARG A 108 8.62 17.01 -8.16
CA ARG A 108 7.26 16.43 -8.29
C ARG A 108 7.19 15.00 -7.76
N LEU A 109 8.32 14.32 -7.80
CA LEU A 109 8.52 12.93 -7.42
C LEU A 109 9.96 12.73 -6.97
N LEU A 110 10.17 11.84 -6.00
CA LEU A 110 11.46 11.42 -5.51
C LEU A 110 11.43 9.90 -5.28
N LEU A 111 12.47 9.17 -5.71
CA LEU A 111 12.56 7.71 -5.52
C LEU A 111 13.98 7.24 -5.22
N GLU A 112 14.97 7.69 -5.99
CA GLU A 112 16.37 7.22 -5.87
C GLU A 112 17.34 8.32 -5.45
N ASP A 113 16.99 9.59 -5.65
CA ASP A 113 17.84 10.77 -5.48
C ASP A 113 17.63 11.49 -4.14
N TYR A 114 17.32 10.74 -3.07
CA TYR A 114 17.31 11.29 -1.72
C TYR A 114 18.75 11.57 -1.26
N SER A 115 18.95 12.72 -0.62
CA SER A 115 20.07 12.89 0.31
C SER A 115 19.84 12.04 1.56
N ASP A 116 20.91 11.76 2.31
CA ASP A 116 20.83 10.96 3.54
C ASP A 116 19.84 11.54 4.56
N ILE A 117 19.78 12.87 4.65
CA ILE A 117 18.86 13.58 5.55
C ILE A 117 17.41 13.44 5.08
N GLU A 118 17.13 13.63 3.79
CA GLU A 118 15.78 13.47 3.23
C GLU A 118 15.31 12.01 3.37
N LEU A 119 16.21 11.04 3.20
CA LEU A 119 15.88 9.62 3.38
C LEU A 119 15.57 9.30 4.85
N ALA A 120 16.34 9.85 5.80
CA ALA A 120 16.09 9.69 7.22
C ALA A 120 14.72 10.29 7.62
N GLU A 121 14.39 11.47 7.10
CA GLU A 121 13.07 12.09 7.29
C GLU A 121 11.94 11.25 6.70
N ALA A 122 12.11 10.73 5.47
CA ALA A 122 11.13 9.85 4.84
C ALA A 122 10.92 8.56 5.66
N LEU A 123 11.99 7.95 6.19
CA LEU A 123 11.91 6.81 7.10
C LEU A 123 11.18 7.16 8.40
N GLY A 124 11.41 8.35 8.95
CA GLY A 124 10.69 8.85 10.12
C GLY A 124 9.18 8.95 9.88
N ILE A 125 8.75 9.42 8.69
CA ILE A 125 7.33 9.42 8.30
C ILE A 125 6.78 7.99 8.21
N ILE A 126 7.55 7.05 7.65
CA ILE A 126 7.14 5.64 7.58
C ILE A 126 6.94 5.06 8.98
N GLU A 127 7.87 5.26 9.92
CA GLU A 127 7.71 4.77 11.29
C GLU A 127 6.54 5.45 12.01
N TRP A 128 6.38 6.76 11.87
CA TRP A 128 5.22 7.50 12.39
C TRP A 128 3.89 6.95 11.83
N SER A 129 3.86 6.53 10.56
CA SER A 129 2.64 5.98 9.95
C SER A 129 2.24 4.61 10.53
N LYS A 130 3.19 3.84 11.07
CA LYS A 130 2.90 2.53 11.68
C LYS A 130 2.13 2.66 13.00
N SER A 131 2.25 3.79 13.70
CA SER A 131 1.47 4.06 14.91
C SER A 131 0.06 4.60 14.63
N GLN A 132 -0.26 4.90 13.36
CA GLN A 132 -1.58 5.37 12.97
C GLN A 132 -2.54 4.20 12.73
N LYS A 133 -3.86 4.46 12.83
CA LYS A 133 -4.87 3.45 12.50
C LYS A 133 -4.82 3.15 11.00
N SER A 134 -4.31 1.97 10.62
CA SER A 134 -4.38 1.49 9.24
C SER A 134 -5.84 1.27 8.83
N VAL A 135 -6.20 1.67 7.60
CA VAL A 135 -7.52 1.42 7.01
C VAL A 135 -7.59 -0.01 6.45
N ILE A 136 -6.45 -0.63 6.14
CA ILE A 136 -6.38 -2.01 5.67
C ILE A 136 -5.74 -2.88 6.74
N LYS A 137 -6.55 -3.76 7.33
CA LYS A 137 -6.05 -4.96 7.99
C LYS A 137 -6.00 -6.04 6.93
N VAL A 138 -4.81 -6.46 6.52
CA VAL A 138 -4.71 -7.75 5.86
C VAL A 138 -5.02 -8.76 6.96
N ASP A 139 -6.15 -9.46 6.84
CA ASP A 139 -6.40 -10.63 7.68
C ASP A 139 -5.27 -11.63 7.39
N ASP A 140 -4.32 -11.75 8.33
CA ASP A 140 -3.47 -12.93 8.45
C ASP A 140 -4.34 -14.12 8.90
N LYS A 141 -5.33 -14.50 8.09
CA LYS A 141 -5.87 -15.85 8.14
C LYS A 141 -5.08 -16.69 7.17
N ALA A 142 -3.98 -17.19 7.71
CA ALA A 142 -3.43 -18.49 7.34
C ALA A 142 -4.58 -19.43 6.99
N THR A 143 -4.59 -19.92 5.75
CA THR A 143 -5.35 -21.10 5.36
C THR A 143 -4.86 -22.24 6.25
N LYS A 144 -5.51 -22.43 7.40
CA LYS A 144 -5.41 -23.64 8.20
C LYS A 144 -5.81 -24.78 7.29
N GLY A 145 -4.86 -25.69 7.05
CA GLY A 145 -5.11 -26.94 6.34
C GLY A 145 -6.35 -27.62 6.91
N SER A 146 -7.25 -28.02 6.00
CA SER A 146 -8.32 -28.94 6.29
C SER A 146 -7.72 -30.33 6.58
N ASN A 147 -7.29 -30.54 7.82
CA ASN A 147 -7.07 -31.88 8.36
C ASN A 147 -8.23 -32.21 9.31
N GLN A 148 -9.30 -32.77 8.76
CA GLN A 148 -10.20 -33.64 9.50
C GLN A 148 -11.04 -34.49 8.51
N CYS A 149 -10.44 -35.56 8.00
CA CYS A 149 -11.20 -36.78 7.78
C CYS A 149 -10.77 -37.75 8.88
N GLN A 150 -11.72 -38.05 9.75
CA GLN A 150 -11.56 -38.86 10.94
C GLN A 150 -11.15 -40.28 10.55
N ILE A 151 -9.96 -40.70 11.01
CA ILE A 151 -9.64 -42.11 11.13
C ILE A 151 -10.46 -42.64 12.31
N SER A 152 -11.52 -43.37 12.02
CA SER A 152 -12.13 -44.28 13.01
C SER A 152 -11.71 -45.70 12.68
N CYS A 153 -10.61 -46.12 13.29
CA CYS A 153 -10.26 -47.54 13.37
C CYS A 153 -11.26 -48.22 14.31
N ARG A 154 -12.22 -48.97 13.77
CA ARG A 154 -12.89 -50.04 14.50
C ARG A 154 -12.17 -51.35 14.20
N SER A 155 -11.69 -51.94 15.28
CA SER A 155 -10.92 -53.17 15.36
C SER A 155 -11.70 -54.42 14.94
N ASP A 156 -10.95 -55.32 14.33
CA ASP A 156 -11.00 -56.78 14.40
C ASP A 156 -12.20 -57.61 13.84
N ARG A 157 -11.80 -58.46 12.88
CA ARG A 157 -12.21 -59.86 12.68
C ARG A 157 -13.65 -60.16 12.23
N LYS A 158 -13.80 -60.48 10.94
CA LYS A 158 -13.96 -61.86 10.42
C LYS A 158 -14.51 -61.86 8.98
N ARG A 159 -13.79 -62.58 8.11
CA ARG A 159 -14.31 -63.52 7.09
C ARG A 159 -15.24 -62.99 5.97
N ARG A 160 -14.73 -63.22 4.75
CA ARG A 160 -15.34 -63.87 3.56
C ARG A 160 -15.66 -62.96 2.36
N LYS A 161 -14.97 -63.30 1.26
CA LYS A 161 -15.40 -63.45 -0.15
C LYS A 161 -16.18 -62.28 -0.76
N CYS A 162 -15.56 -61.56 -1.70
CA CYS A 162 -15.60 -61.79 -3.15
C CYS A 162 -16.86 -61.21 -3.82
N GLY A 163 -16.63 -60.51 -4.94
CA GLY A 163 -17.61 -60.39 -6.01
C GLY A 163 -18.06 -58.97 -6.31
N CYS A 164 -17.31 -58.26 -7.13
CA CYS A 164 -17.93 -57.31 -8.05
C CYS A 164 -18.68 -58.10 -9.11
N SER A 165 -19.98 -57.86 -9.26
CA SER A 165 -20.66 -58.03 -10.54
C SER A 165 -21.88 -57.11 -10.59
N CYS A 166 -21.87 -56.26 -11.61
CA CYS A 166 -22.93 -55.36 -12.03
C CYS A 166 -24.19 -56.13 -12.43
N THR A 167 -25.35 -55.57 -12.09
CA THR A 167 -26.45 -55.25 -13.03
C THR A 167 -27.25 -54.10 -12.45
#